data_AF-A0A1Q9AFR5-F1
#
_entry.id   AF-A0A1Q9AFR5-F1
#
_cell.length_a   1.000
_cell.length_b   1.000
_cell.length_c   1.000
_cell.angle_alpha   90.00
_cell.angle_beta   90.00
_cell.angle_gamma   90.00
#
_symmetry.space_group_name_H-M   'P 1'
#
loop_
_entity.id
_entity.type
_entity.pdbx_description
1 polymer ?
#
loop_
_entity_poly.entity_id
_entity_poly.type
_entity_poly.pdbx_seq_one_letter_code
_entity_poly.pdbx_strand_id
1 'polypeptide(L)'
;MAQAKTFSLGDSYDAMLDDFVKNGRFETETDAVRAGLRMLADYESRLQTLRRTINDADREIESGLGKEYSSGAELLRDVMSESSDH
;
A
#
# COMPACT_ATOMS: atom_id res chain seq x y z
N MET A 1 11.59 -2.51 -24.92
CA MET A 1 12.18 -3.86 -24.76
C MET A 1 12.40 -4.09 -23.28
N ALA A 2 11.97 -5.22 -22.72
CA ALA A 2 12.32 -5.58 -21.34
C ALA A 2 13.79 -6.01 -21.28
N GLN A 3 14.56 -5.53 -20.31
CA GLN A 3 15.96 -5.90 -20.12
C GLN A 3 16.08 -6.95 -19.02
N ALA A 4 16.75 -8.06 -19.31
CA ALA A 4 17.04 -9.08 -18.32
C ALA A 4 18.03 -8.53 -17.28
N LYS A 5 17.74 -8.78 -16.00
CA LYS A 5 18.64 -8.50 -14.88
C LYS A 5 18.95 -9.81 -14.18
N THR A 6 20.23 -10.03 -13.91
CA THR A 6 20.72 -11.19 -13.17
C THR A 6 21.13 -10.74 -11.78
N PHE A 7 20.80 -11.54 -10.78
CA PHE A 7 21.10 -11.29 -9.37
C PHE A 7 21.28 -12.64 -8.67
N SER A 8 22.00 -12.64 -7.55
CA SER A 8 22.16 -13.80 -6.67
C SER A 8 21.31 -13.59 -5.44
N LEU A 9 20.43 -14.56 -5.12
CA LEU A 9 19.52 -14.49 -3.98
C LEU A 9 20.04 -15.25 -2.75
N GLY A 10 20.74 -16.37 -2.99
CA GLY A 10 21.28 -17.25 -1.95
C GLY A 10 20.36 -18.41 -1.62
N ASP A 11 20.95 -19.47 -1.06
CA ASP A 11 20.35 -20.81 -0.97
C ASP A 11 18.94 -20.85 -0.35
N SER A 12 18.66 -20.00 0.65
CA SER A 12 17.34 -19.96 1.30
C SER A 12 16.23 -19.48 0.36
N TYR A 13 16.52 -18.47 -0.47
CA TYR A 13 15.55 -17.95 -1.42
C TYR A 13 15.42 -18.86 -2.64
N ASP A 14 16.53 -19.47 -3.07
CA ASP A 14 16.52 -20.43 -4.17
C ASP A 14 15.66 -21.65 -3.80
N ALA A 15 15.83 -22.20 -2.58
CA ALA A 15 14.99 -23.29 -2.07
C ALA A 15 13.50 -22.90 -1.96
N MET A 16 13.20 -21.66 -1.56
CA MET A 16 11.82 -21.16 -1.49
C MET A 16 11.19 -21.04 -2.88
N LEU A 17 11.93 -20.53 -3.88
CA LEU A 17 11.45 -20.38 -5.26
C LEU A 17 11.22 -21.75 -5.91
N ASP A 18 12.13 -22.69 -5.68
CA ASP A 18 12.00 -24.07 -6.15
C ASP A 18 10.76 -24.76 -5.54
N ASP A 19 10.50 -24.59 -4.23
CA ASP A 19 9.28 -25.09 -3.58
C ASP A 19 8.00 -24.49 -4.20
N PHE A 20 8.01 -23.19 -4.49
CA PHE A 20 6.88 -22.52 -5.13
C PHE A 20 6.57 -23.08 -6.53
N VAL A 21 7.60 -23.43 -7.31
CA VAL A 21 7.41 -24.03 -8.64
C VAL A 21 6.97 -25.49 -8.51
N LYS A 22 7.63 -26.28 -7.64
CA LYS A 22 7.30 -27.69 -7.41
C LYS A 22 5.87 -27.90 -6.93
N ASN A 23 5.38 -26.99 -6.09
CA ASN A 23 4.01 -27.02 -5.58
C ASN A 23 2.99 -26.43 -6.56
N GLY A 24 3.41 -26.03 -7.78
CA GLY A 24 2.54 -25.52 -8.83
C GLY A 24 1.99 -24.12 -8.58
N ARG A 25 2.52 -23.39 -7.59
CA ARG A 25 2.07 -22.02 -7.27
C ARG A 25 2.48 -21.02 -8.34
N PHE A 26 3.63 -21.25 -8.97
CA PHE A 26 4.11 -20.48 -10.12
C PHE A 26 4.68 -21.42 -11.19
N GLU A 27 4.58 -21.01 -12.45
CA GLU A 27 5.12 -21.77 -13.59
C GLU A 27 6.65 -21.74 -13.62
N THR A 28 7.25 -20.60 -13.26
CA THR A 28 8.70 -20.42 -13.18
C THR A 28 9.09 -19.58 -11.96
N GLU A 29 10.34 -19.73 -11.52
CA GLU A 29 10.92 -18.91 -10.45
C GLU A 29 10.90 -17.41 -10.83
N THR A 30 11.12 -17.11 -12.11
CA THR A 30 11.07 -15.72 -12.61
C THR A 30 9.67 -15.13 -12.44
N ASP A 31 8.61 -15.92 -12.62
CA ASP A 31 7.24 -15.44 -12.41
C ASP A 31 6.93 -15.20 -10.93
N ALA A 32 7.45 -16.05 -10.04
CA ALA A 32 7.39 -15.82 -8.60
C ALA A 32 8.11 -14.53 -8.20
N VAL A 33 9.32 -14.28 -8.73
CA VAL A 33 10.06 -13.02 -8.49
C VAL A 33 9.28 -11.82 -9.01
N ARG A 34 8.72 -11.90 -10.23
CA ARG A 34 7.88 -10.81 -10.78
C ARG A 34 6.66 -10.55 -9.91
N ALA A 35 6.01 -11.59 -9.38
CA ALA A 35 4.89 -11.42 -8.47
C ALA A 35 5.31 -10.72 -7.17
N GLY A 36 6.46 -11.08 -6.59
CA GLY A 36 7.03 -10.39 -5.44
C GLY A 36 7.33 -8.91 -5.72
N LEU A 37 7.90 -8.60 -6.88
CA LEU A 37 8.17 -7.22 -7.28
C LEU A 37 6.89 -6.39 -7.50
N ARG A 38 5.83 -6.99 -8.06
CA ARG A 38 4.52 -6.33 -8.18
C ARG A 38 3.95 -5.99 -6.80
N MET A 39 4.02 -6.93 -5.85
CA MET A 39 3.56 -6.70 -4.48
C MET A 39 4.35 -5.58 -3.79
N LEU A 40 5.67 -5.53 -3.99
CA LEU A 40 6.50 -4.44 -3.48
C LEU A 40 6.11 -3.09 -4.11
N ALA A 41 5.90 -3.05 -5.43
CA ALA A 41 5.48 -1.83 -6.13
C ALA A 41 4.11 -1.33 -5.63
N ASP A 42 3.15 -2.24 -5.41
CA ASP A 42 1.84 -1.90 -4.86
C ASP A 42 1.95 -1.34 -3.44
N TYR A 43 2.80 -1.95 -2.60
CA TYR A 43 3.07 -1.47 -1.25
C TYR A 43 3.66 -0.06 -1.25
N GLU A 44 4.70 0.19 -2.06
CA GLU A 44 5.32 1.50 -2.20
C GLU A 44 4.33 2.55 -2.71
N SER A 45 3.49 2.20 -3.69
CA SER A 45 2.44 3.08 -4.20
C SER A 45 1.45 3.49 -3.11
N ARG A 46 0.97 2.53 -2.31
CA ARG A 46 0.07 2.81 -1.18
C ARG A 46 0.72 3.69 -0.12
N LEU A 47 1.99 3.43 0.20
CA LEU A 47 2.75 4.21 1.18
C LEU A 47 2.95 5.65 0.71
N GLN A 48 3.24 5.86 -0.58
CA GLN A 48 3.36 7.19 -1.18
C GLN A 48 2.02 7.93 -1.15
N THR A 49 0.92 7.28 -1.50
CA THR A 49 -0.42 7.88 -1.40
C THR A 49 -0.74 8.28 0.03
N LEU A 50 -0.54 7.39 1.00
CA LEU A 50 -0.79 7.68 2.41
C LEU A 50 0.01 8.90 2.90
N ARG A 51 1.31 8.95 2.58
CA ARG A 51 2.17 10.11 2.93
C ARG A 51 1.66 11.40 2.30
N ARG A 52 1.22 11.37 1.04
CA ARG A 52 0.66 12.55 0.37
C ARG A 52 -0.63 12.99 1.05
N THR A 53 -1.55 12.08 1.32
CA THR A 53 -2.83 12.38 1.98
C THR A 53 -2.62 12.99 3.37
N ILE A 54 -1.68 12.47 4.16
CA ILE A 54 -1.32 13.07 5.45
C ILE A 54 -0.78 14.49 5.26
N ASN A 55 0.18 14.68 4.36
CA ASN A 55 0.78 16.00 4.11
C ASN A 55 -0.22 17.02 3.53
N ASP A 56 -1.22 16.56 2.78
CA ASP A 56 -2.29 17.41 2.26
C ASP A 56 -3.25 17.81 3.40
N ALA A 57 -3.65 16.87 4.25
CA ALA A 57 -4.47 17.14 5.43
C ALA A 57 -3.77 18.08 6.43
N ASP A 58 -2.47 17.90 6.68
CA ASP A 58 -1.70 18.80 7.54
C ASP A 58 -1.71 20.24 7.00
N ARG A 59 -1.55 20.42 5.67
CA ARG A 59 -1.63 21.73 5.02
C ARG A 59 -3.03 22.34 5.12
N GLU A 60 -4.08 21.55 5.01
CA GLU A 60 -5.46 22.02 5.20
C GLU A 60 -5.67 22.52 6.63
N ILE A 61 -5.21 21.78 7.63
CA ILE A 61 -5.26 22.17 9.04
C ILE A 61 -4.48 23.48 9.26
N GLU A 62 -3.25 23.59 8.76
CA GLU A 62 -2.43 24.81 8.85
C GLU A 62 -3.09 26.02 8.17
N SER A 63 -3.86 25.79 7.10
CA SER A 63 -4.61 26.84 6.40
C SER A 63 -5.91 27.25 7.12
N GLY A 64 -6.24 26.62 8.24
CA GLY A 64 -7.44 26.90 9.04
C GLY A 64 -8.69 26.15 8.59
N LEU A 65 -8.56 25.13 7.74
CA LEU A 65 -9.68 24.25 7.32
C LEU A 65 -9.90 23.07 8.28
N GLY A 66 -9.04 22.90 9.28
CA GLY A 66 -9.20 21.87 10.31
C GLY A 66 -10.41 22.13 11.23
N LYS A 67 -11.11 21.06 11.61
CA LYS A 67 -12.22 21.11 12.57
C LYS A 67 -11.85 20.34 13.84
N GLU A 68 -11.85 21.04 14.96
CA GLU A 68 -11.62 20.45 16.27
C GLU A 68 -12.95 20.06 16.92
N TYR A 69 -13.00 18.86 17.51
CA TYR A 69 -14.17 18.37 18.23
C TYR A 69 -13.80 18.15 19.69
N SER A 70 -14.61 18.71 20.61
CA SER A 70 -14.33 18.59 22.04
C SER A 70 -14.67 17.21 22.60
N SER A 71 -15.49 16.44 21.89
CA SER A 71 -15.82 15.06 22.24
C SER A 71 -16.21 14.22 21.01
N GLY A 72 -16.07 12.90 21.11
CA GLY A 72 -16.55 11.98 20.08
C GLY A 72 -18.06 12.08 19.82
N ALA A 73 -18.84 12.54 20.80
CA ALA A 73 -20.27 12.76 20.64
C ALA A 73 -20.61 13.97 19.76
N GLU A 74 -19.74 14.98 19.69
CA GLU A 74 -19.88 16.11 18.76
C GLU A 74 -19.49 15.70 17.35
N LEU A 75 -18.37 14.98 17.19
CA LEU A 75 -17.97 14.41 15.90
C LEU A 75 -19.08 13.51 15.33
N LEU A 76 -19.63 12.62 16.14
CA LEU A 76 -20.70 11.72 15.70
C LEU A 76 -21.95 12.50 15.27
N ARG A 77 -22.34 13.55 16.00
CA ARG A 77 -23.48 14.39 15.62
C ARG A 77 -23.27 15.07 14.27
N ASP A 78 -22.06 15.59 14.06
CA ASP A 78 -21.67 16.27 12.83
C ASP A 78 -21.76 15.33 11.62
N VAL A 79 -21.12 14.16 11.69
CA VAL A 79 -21.13 13.14 10.62
C VAL A 79 -22.55 12.66 10.30
N MET A 80 -23.38 12.44 11.33
CA MET A 80 -24.77 11.99 11.13
C MET A 80 -25.65 13.10 10.54
N SER A 81 -25.40 14.37 10.87
CA SER A 81 -26.12 15.50 10.27
C SER A 81 -25.76 15.70 8.80
N GLU A 82 -24.49 15.50 8.43
CA GLU A 82 -24.01 15.63 7.05
C GLU A 82 -24.62 14.57 6.11
N SER A 83 -24.83 13.35 6.63
CA SER A 83 -25.52 12.28 5.88
C SER A 83 -27.02 12.51 5.64
N SER A 84 -27.62 13.51 6.29
CA SER A 84 -29.05 13.81 6.20
C SER A 84 -29.39 14.90 5.16
N ASP A 85 -28.39 15.59 4.63
CA ASP A 85 -28.52 16.70 3.66
C ASP A 85 -28.30 16.26 2.20
N HIS A 86 -28.26 14.95 1.94
CA HIS A 86 -28.19 14.32 0.61
C HIS A 86 -29.29 13.28 0.43
#